data_AF-A0A6B3BEI2-F1
#
_entry.id   AF-A0A6B3BEI2-F1
#
_cell.length_a   1.000
_cell.length_b   1.000
_cell.length_c   1.000
_cell.angle_alpha   90.00
_cell.angle_beta   90.00
_cell.angle_gamma   90.00
#
_symmetry.space_group_name_H-M   'P 1'
#
loop_
_entity.id
_entity.type
_entity.pdbx_description
1 polymer ?
#
loop_
_entity_poly.entity_id
_entity_poly.type
_entity_poly.pdbx_seq_one_letter_code
_entity_poly.pdbx_strand_id
1 'polypeptide(L)' 'MPNVGWTVEQRATVKRYMLFATILSIVGVALSIILILIGNTGGWIVLGMIVCMYGAAYMFIRSKAENQP' A
#
# COMPACT_ATOMS: atom_id res chain seq x y z
N MET A 1 -21.33 -2.51 14.92
CA MET A 1 -21.57 -3.04 13.56
C MET A 1 -21.20 -4.52 13.59
N PRO A 2 -22.01 -5.45 13.05
CA PRO A 2 -21.60 -6.85 13.01
C PRO A 2 -20.29 -6.97 12.23
N ASN A 3 -19.30 -7.67 12.81
CA ASN A 3 -18.00 -7.90 12.18
C ASN A 3 -18.16 -8.85 10.98
N VAL A 4 -18.56 -8.28 9.84
CA VAL A 4 -18.54 -8.99 8.56
C VAL A 4 -17.09 -9.08 8.09
N GLY A 5 -16.43 -10.17 8.49
CA GLY A 5 -15.15 -10.58 7.92
C GLY A 5 -15.26 -10.78 6.41
N TRP A 6 -14.16 -10.59 5.68
CA TRP A 6 -14.15 -10.80 4.24
C TRP A 6 -14.42 -12.25 3.85
N THR A 7 -15.21 -12.43 2.79
CA THR A 7 -15.38 -13.72 2.12
C THR A 7 -14.07 -14.18 1.50
N VAL A 8 -13.96 -15.48 1.21
CA VAL A 8 -12.74 -16.07 0.60
C VAL A 8 -12.42 -15.41 -0.75
N GLU A 9 -13.44 -15.13 -1.55
CA GLU A 9 -13.33 -14.43 -2.84
C GLU A 9 -12.81 -12.98 -2.70
N GLN A 10 -13.31 -12.26 -1.68
CA GLN A 10 -12.83 -10.90 -1.37
C GLN A 10 -11.36 -10.91 -0.92
N ARG A 11 -10.96 -11.86 -0.08
CA ARG A 11 -9.56 -12.00 0.35
C ARG A 11 -8.63 -12.28 -0.83
N ALA A 12 -9.01 -13.19 -1.74
CA ALA A 12 -8.21 -13.53 -2.91
C ALA A 12 -8.03 -12.30 -3.83
N THR A 13 -9.10 -11.52 -4.01
CA THR A 13 -9.10 -10.30 -4.81
C THR A 13 -8.20 -9.23 -4.19
N VAL A 14 -8.34 -8.97 -2.88
CA VAL A 14 -7.48 -8.01 -2.17
C VAL A 14 -6.02 -8.44 -2.21
N LYS A 15 -5.72 -9.73 -2.08
CA LYS A 15 -4.35 -10.25 -2.17
C LYS A 15 -3.71 -9.96 -3.53
N ARG A 16 -4.45 -10.11 -4.63
CA ARG A 16 -3.98 -9.78 -5.98
C ARG A 16 -3.71 -8.28 -6.13
N TYR A 17 -4.64 -7.45 -5.70
CA TYR A 17 -4.46 -5.99 -5.75
C TYR A 17 -3.32 -5.50 -4.86
N MET A 18 -3.11 -6.10 -3.69
CA MET A 18 -1.98 -5.79 -2.81
C MET A 18 -0.64 -6.16 -3.42
N LEU A 19 -0.58 -7.29 -4.13
CA LEU A 19 0.64 -7.68 -4.84
C LEU A 19 0.96 -6.65 -5.94
N PHE A 20 -0.04 -6.25 -6.73
CA PHE A 20 0.12 -5.20 -7.72
C PHE A 20 0.53 -3.85 -7.09
N ALA A 21 -0.14 -3.42 -6.02
CA ALA A 21 0.17 -2.19 -5.31
C ALA A 21 1.58 -2.20 -4.70
N THR A 22 2.05 -3.37 -4.24
CA THR A 22 3.42 -3.54 -3.73
C THR A 22 4.46 -3.43 -4.83
N ILE A 23 4.22 -4.04 -5.99
CA ILE A 23 5.14 -3.89 -7.14
C ILE A 23 5.20 -2.42 -7.56
N LEU A 24 4.04 -1.77 -7.67
CA LEU A 24 3.95 -0.37 -8.05
C LEU A 24 4.62 0.55 -7.02
N SER A 25 4.45 0.28 -5.72
CA SER A 25 5.09 1.07 -4.66
C SER A 25 6.61 0.92 -4.69
N ILE A 26 7.14 -0.28 -4.95
CA ILE A 26 8.58 -0.51 -5.10
C ILE A 26 9.14 0.31 -6.27
N VAL A 27 8.49 0.27 -7.43
CA VAL A 27 8.89 1.06 -8.60
C VAL A 27 8.85 2.56 -8.30
N GLY A 28 7.79 3.04 -7.64
CA GLY A 28 7.65 4.45 -7.26
C GLY A 28 8.70 4.90 -6.22
N VAL A 29 9.07 4.03 -5.28
CA VAL A 29 10.16 4.29 -4.33
C VAL A 29 11.49 4.38 -5.07
N ALA A 30 11.78 3.46 -6.01
CA ALA A 30 12.99 3.50 -6.82
C ALA A 30 13.08 4.81 -7.63
N LEU A 31 11.98 5.23 -8.26
CA LEU A 31 11.89 6.51 -8.97
C LEU A 31 12.13 7.69 -8.01
N SER A 32 11.53 7.67 -6.83
CA SER A 32 11.69 8.73 -5.83
C SER A 32 13.14 8.85 -5.37
N ILE A 33 13.84 7.74 -5.15
CA ILE A 33 15.27 7.72 -4.81
C ILE A 33 16.10 8.36 -5.93
N ILE A 34 15.84 7.99 -7.19
CA ILE A 34 16.54 8.59 -8.35
C ILE A 34 16.31 10.11 -8.37
N LEU A 35 15.07 10.57 -8.17
CA LEU A 35 14.73 12.00 -8.12
C LEU A 35 15.46 12.73 -6.97
N ILE A 36 15.57 12.11 -5.80
CA ILE A 36 16.30 12.68 -4.66
C ILE A 36 17.80 12.79 -4.98
N LEU A 37 18.39 11.75 -5.59
CA LEU A 37 19.81 11.72 -5.94
C LEU A 37 20.21 12.81 -6.94
N ILE A 38 19.32 13.17 -7.86
CA ILE A 38 19.55 14.27 -8.81
C ILE A 38 19.19 15.65 -8.23
N GLY A 39 18.90 15.75 -6.92
CA GLY A 39 18.60 17.00 -6.22
C GLY A 39 17.18 17.52 -6.40
N ASN A 40 16.24 16.71 -6.91
CA ASN A 40 14.86 17.13 -7.12
C ASN A 40 14.03 16.94 -5.83
N THR A 41 13.60 18.05 -5.23
CA THR A 41 12.74 18.06 -4.03
C THR A 41 11.41 17.32 -4.23
N GLY A 42 10.92 17.22 -5.47
CA GLY A 42 9.74 16.43 -5.81
C GLY A 42 9.86 14.94 -5.47
N GLY A 43 11.07 14.38 -5.43
CA GLY A 43 11.30 13.00 -5.02
C GLY A 43 10.85 12.72 -3.58
N TRP A 44 11.03 13.68 -2.67
CA TRP A 44 10.54 13.56 -1.29
C TRP A 44 9.01 13.57 -1.20
N ILE A 45 8.35 14.37 -2.05
CA ILE A 45 6.88 14.44 -2.11
C ILE A 45 6.32 13.11 -2.62
N VAL A 46 6.88 12.58 -3.70
CA VAL A 46 6.47 11.30 -4.28
C VAL A 46 6.71 10.17 -3.28
N LEU A 47 7.87 10.15 -2.61
CA LEU A 47 8.19 9.16 -1.58
C LEU A 47 7.19 9.20 -0.43
N GLY A 48 6.92 10.39 0.11
CA GLY A 48 5.95 10.58 1.19
C GLY A 48 4.56 10.10 0.82
N MET A 49 4.09 10.45 -0.39
CA MET A 49 2.79 10.03 -0.88
C MET A 49 2.67 8.50 -0.99
N ILE A 50 3.70 7.83 -1.54
CA ILE A 50 3.72 6.37 -1.67
C ILE A 50 3.69 5.70 -0.30
N VAL A 51 4.52 6.16 0.64
CA VAL A 51 4.57 5.61 2.00
C VAL A 51 3.23 5.79 2.71
N CYS A 52 2.61 6.97 2.60
CA CYS A 52 1.29 7.23 3.19
C CYS A 52 0.19 6.33 2.61
N MET A 53 0.10 6.21 1.28
CA MET A 53 -0.91 5.36 0.63
C MET A 53 -0.71 3.88 0.97
N TYR A 54 0.53 3.40 0.90
CA TYR A 54 0.85 2.01 1.21
C TYR A 54 0.60 1.68 2.68
N GLY A 55 1.00 2.58 3.59
CA GLY A 55 0.75 2.44 5.02
C GLY A 55 -0.74 2.43 5.38
N ALA A 56 -1.53 3.31 4.76
CA ALA A 56 -2.98 3.34 4.95
C ALA A 56 -3.65 2.03 4.47
N ALA A 57 -3.26 1.53 3.29
CA ALA A 57 -3.76 0.26 2.77
C ALA A 57 -3.39 -0.91 3.69
N TYR A 58 -2.13 -0.95 4.16
CA TYR A 58 -1.66 -1.97 5.09
C TYR A 58 -2.42 -1.96 6.41
N MET A 59 -2.60 -0.79 7.03
CA MET A 59 -3.37 -0.64 8.27
C MET A 59 -4.83 -1.05 8.08
N PHE A 60 -5.46 -0.67 6.97
CA PHE A 60 -6.83 -1.06 6.66
C PHE A 60 -6.98 -2.59 6.55
N ILE A 61 -6.10 -3.25 5.80
CA ILE A 61 -6.14 -4.71 5.64
C ILE A 61 -5.88 -5.40 6.98
N ARG A 62 -4.90 -4.94 7.75
CA ARG A 62 -4.60 -5.50 9.06
C ARG A 62 -5.77 -5.35 10.03
N SER A 63 -6.43 -4.20 10.05
CA SER A 63 -7.63 -3.99 10.87
C SER A 63 -8.76 -4.94 10.52
N LYS A 64 -8.88 -5.35 9.24
CA LYS A 64 -9.88 -6.33 8.80
C LYS A 64 -9.47 -7.77 9.11
N ALA A 65 -8.18 -8.07 9.10
CA ALA A 65 -7.64 -9.37 9.48
C ALA A 65 -7.76 -9.63 10.99
N GLU A 66 -7.47 -8.63 11.84
CA GLU A 66 -7.60 -8.75 13.31
C GLU A 66 -9.06 -8.88 13.79
N ASN A 67 -10.03 -8.41 12.98
CA ASN A 67 -11.46 -8.51 13.29
C ASN A 67 -12.15 -9.75 12.69
N GLN A 68 -11.38 -10.72 12.18
CA GLN A 68 -11.91 -12.00 11.71
C GLN A 68 -11.88 -13.03 12.86
N PRO A 69 -13.01 -13.72 13.15
CA PRO A 69 -13.05 -14.77 14.15
C PRO A 69 -12.23 -16.01 13.75
#